data_AF-A0A9C9C048-F1
#
_entry.id   AF-A0A9C9C048-F1
#
_cell.length_a   1.000
_cell.length_b   1.000
_cell.length_c   1.000
_cell.angle_alpha   90.00
_cell.angle_beta   90.00
_cell.angle_gamma   90.00
#
_symmetry.space_group_name_H-M   'P 1'
#
loop_
_entity.id
_entity.type
_entity.pdbx_description
1 polymer ?
#
loop_
_entity_poly.entity_id
_entity_poly.type
_entity_poly.pdbx_seq_one_letter_code
_entity_poly.pdbx_strand_id
1 'polypeptide(L)' 'EVTQIGKKCHKGCEIFKQVGDCIMPREGIFTKVIKPGSLRCGDRFEIVEADT' A
#
# COMPACT_ATOMS: atom_id res chain seq x y z
N GLU A 1 -1.63 -10.71 -1.38
CA GLU A 1 -2.86 -10.60 -0.56
C GLU A 1 -2.96 -9.20 0.02
N VAL A 2 -4.09 -8.52 -0.16
CA VAL A 2 -4.36 -7.22 0.49
C VAL A 2 -4.87 -7.47 1.89
N THR A 3 -4.27 -6.82 2.88
CA THR A 3 -4.65 -6.97 4.30
C THR A 3 -5.27 -5.72 4.88
N GLN A 4 -4.97 -4.55 4.32
CA GLN A 4 -5.48 -3.28 4.81
C GLN A 4 -5.53 -2.23 3.70
N ILE A 5 -6.60 -1.43 3.71
CA ILE A 5 -6.76 -0.23 2.87
C ILE A 5 -6.70 0.99 3.79
N GLY A 6 -5.82 1.91 3.45
CA GLY A 6 -5.46 3.07 4.25
C GLY A 6 -4.75 2.69 5.54
N LYS A 7 -4.09 3.65 6.18
CA LYS A 7 -3.73 3.52 7.61
C LYS A 7 -3.75 4.86 8.32
N LYS A 8 -4.08 4.85 9.62
CA LYS A 8 -4.02 6.06 10.45
C LYS A 8 -2.61 6.64 10.38
N CYS A 9 -2.49 7.93 10.05
CA CYS A 9 -1.21 8.62 10.14
C CYS A 9 -0.89 8.85 11.63
N HIS A 10 0.27 8.38 12.10
CA HIS A 10 0.50 8.26 13.53
C HIS A 10 1.02 9.57 14.17
N LYS A 11 1.93 10.31 13.51
CA LYS A 11 2.59 11.52 14.05
C LYS A 11 3.18 12.41 12.94
N GLY A 12 2.34 12.89 12.01
CA GLY A 12 2.80 13.75 10.90
C GLY A 12 3.94 13.12 10.09
N CYS A 13 3.63 12.14 9.23
CA CYS A 13 4.62 11.50 8.38
C CYS A 13 5.32 12.51 7.44
N GLU A 14 6.41 12.09 6.80
CA GLU A 14 7.18 12.96 5.91
C GLU A 14 6.34 13.61 4.80
N ILE A 15 5.40 12.85 4.20
CA ILE A 15 4.46 13.36 3.20
C ILE A 15 3.67 14.56 3.77
N PHE A 16 3.04 14.36 4.93
CA PHE A 16 2.29 15.42 5.62
C PHE A 16 3.16 16.64 5.96
N LYS A 17 4.42 16.43 6.39
CA LYS A 17 5.33 17.54 6.70
C LYS A 17 5.68 18.36 5.47
N GLN A 18 5.83 17.72 4.31
CA GLN A 18 6.21 18.37 3.07
C GLN A 18 5.06 19.10 2.39
N VAL A 19 3.86 18.50 2.37
CA VAL A 19 2.72 19.04 1.60
C VAL A 19 1.50 19.43 2.43
N GLY A 20 1.54 19.24 3.75
CA GLY A 20 0.41 19.54 4.66
C GLY A 20 -0.73 18.52 4.63
N ASP A 21 -0.63 17.48 3.80
CA ASP A 21 -1.63 16.43 3.64
C ASP A 21 -0.97 15.05 3.49
N CYS A 22 -1.60 14.01 4.02
CA CYS A 22 -1.08 12.64 3.94
C CYS A 22 -1.99 11.79 3.08
N ILE A 23 -1.44 11.17 2.03
CA ILE A 23 -2.21 10.27 1.17
C ILE A 23 -2.44 8.89 1.80
N MET A 24 -1.57 8.46 2.73
CA MET A 24 -1.57 7.11 3.32
C MET A 24 -2.89 6.67 3.95
N PRO A 25 -3.69 7.51 4.64
CA PRO A 25 -5.00 7.11 5.16
C PRO A 25 -6.05 6.84 4.09
N ARG A 26 -5.89 7.38 2.88
CA ARG A 26 -6.91 7.34 1.81
C ARG A 26 -6.58 6.31 0.75
N GLU A 27 -5.34 6.33 0.23
CA GLU A 27 -4.96 5.54 -0.95
C GLU A 27 -3.98 4.40 -0.65
N GLY A 28 -3.46 4.31 0.59
CA GLY A 28 -2.45 3.31 0.91
C GLY A 28 -3.01 1.88 0.80
N ILE A 29 -2.36 1.01 0.04
CA ILE A 29 -2.69 -0.43 0.00
C ILE A 29 -1.57 -1.20 0.68
N PHE A 30 -1.92 -1.99 1.70
CA PHE A 30 -0.97 -2.82 2.44
C PHE A 30 -1.24 -4.29 2.15
N THR A 31 -0.16 -5.02 1.93
CA THR A 31 -0.22 -6.42 1.51
C THR A 31 0.70 -7.27 2.37
N LYS A 32 0.34 -8.55 2.50
CA LYS A 32 1.23 -9.57 3.03
C LYS A 32 2.05 -10.17 1.89
N VAL A 33 3.37 -10.31 2.11
CA VAL A 33 4.24 -11.03 1.19
C VAL A 33 3.96 -12.53 1.31
N ILE A 34 3.36 -13.11 0.28
CA ILE A 34 3.07 -14.56 0.22
C ILE A 34 4.30 -15.33 -0.27
N LYS A 35 5.00 -14.76 -1.26
CA LYS A 35 6.23 -15.32 -1.84
C LYS A 35 7.22 -14.18 -2.12
N PRO A 36 8.51 -14.30 -1.75
CA PRO A 36 9.51 -13.30 -2.06
C PRO A 36 9.78 -13.23 -3.56
N GLY A 37 10.22 -12.07 -4.04
CA GLY A 37 10.51 -11.81 -5.43
C GLY A 37 10.95 -10.36 -5.66
N SER A 38 11.02 -9.95 -6.91
CA SER A 38 11.34 -8.58 -7.31
C SER A 38 10.20 -7.99 -8.12
N LEU A 39 9.98 -6.69 -7.94
CA LEU A 39 9.02 -5.88 -8.70
C LEU A 39 9.76 -4.69 -9.32
N ARG A 40 9.25 -4.20 -10.44
CA ARG A 40 9.75 -3.02 -11.14
C ARG A 40 8.61 -2.10 -11.53
N CYS A 41 8.93 -0.82 -11.72
CA CYS A 41 7.96 0.12 -12.27
C CYS A 41 7.48 -0.36 -13.64
N GLY A 42 6.16 -0.38 -13.83
CA GLY A 42 5.52 -0.85 -15.06
C GLY A 42 5.06 -2.31 -15.03
N ASP A 43 5.39 -3.08 -13.99
CA ASP A 43 4.83 -4.41 -13.80
C ASP A 43 3.30 -4.31 -13.68
N ARG A 44 2.59 -5.20 -14.37
CA ARG A 44 1.12 -5.28 -14.31
C ARG A 44 0.71 -6.09 -13.09
N PHE A 45 -0.33 -5.62 -12.43
CA PHE A 45 -1.01 -6.35 -11.37
C PHE A 45 -2.35 -6.85 -11.90
N GLU A 46 -2.69 -8.07 -11.53
CA GLU A 46 -3.97 -8.70 -11.85
C GLU A 46 -4.68 -9.03 -10.53
N ILE A 47 -6.00 -8.88 -10.52
CA ILE A 47 -6.83 -9.35 -9.41
C ILE A 47 -7.03 -10.84 -9.63
N VAL A 48 -6.48 -11.63 -8.73
CA VAL A 48 -6.68 -13.08 -8.70
C VAL A 48 -7.70 -13.41 -7.62
N GLU A 49 -8.60 -14.35 -7.90
CA GLU A 49 -9.48 -14.90 -6.86
C GLU A 49 -8.64 -15.70 -5.86
N ALA A 50 -9.04 -15.67 -4.59
CA ALA A 50 -8.40 -16.51 -3.60
C ALA A 50 -8.84 -17.97 -3.84
N ASP A 51 -7.88 -18.86 -4.09
CA ASP A 51 -8.13 -20.30 -4.09
C ASP A 51 -8.75 -20.68 -2.74
N THR A 52 -9.97 -21.22 -2.78
CA THR A 52 -10.74 -21.64 -1.59
C THR A 52 -10.20 -22.95 -1.03
#